data_AF-A0A7X5IKW6-F1
#
_entry.id   AF-A0A7X5IKW6-F1
#
_cell.length_a   1.000
_cell.length_b   1.000
_cell.length_c   1.000
_cell.angle_alpha   90.00
_cell.angle_beta   90.00
_cell.angle_gamma   90.00
#
_symmetry.space_group_name_H-M   'P 1'
#
loop_
_entity.id
_entity.type
_entity.pdbx_description
1 polymer ?
#
loop_
_entity_poly.entity_id
_entity_poly.type
_entity_poly.pdbx_seq_one_letter_code
_entity_poly.pdbx_strand_id
1 'polypeptide(L)'
;MKKIFTFFWKVIEKCIRSILTVLGRITHKECTESQVKGIVQFVKFSIVGVVNMILLLAIQWAFLAGGFYYQIGNAVAFVVTVFVSYLLNGYFVFGEEEGKKLFSLKSLCKVYLSYSVTGLFLTSVLLYIWNDIAGINPNISPMINLLFTVPINFVLNKFWAYKK
;
A
#
# COMPACT_ATOMS: atom_id res chain seq x y z
N MET A 1 9.08 -4.50 23.02
CA MET A 1 8.59 -4.11 21.67
C MET A 1 9.66 -4.09 20.58
N LYS A 2 10.83 -3.44 20.77
CA LYS A 2 11.92 -3.41 19.74
C LYS A 2 12.40 -4.80 19.27
N LYS A 3 12.46 -5.81 20.16
CA LYS A 3 12.87 -7.20 19.83
C LYS A 3 11.92 -7.93 18.87
N ILE A 4 10.61 -7.71 19.00
CA ILE A 4 9.59 -8.35 18.15
C ILE A 4 9.67 -7.76 16.73
N PHE A 5 9.82 -6.44 16.65
CA PHE A 5 9.97 -5.76 15.37
C PHE A 5 11.23 -6.19 14.62
N THR A 6 12.37 -6.30 15.30
CA THR A 6 13.62 -6.77 14.68
C THR A 6 13.56 -8.24 14.27
N PHE A 7 12.83 -9.08 15.03
CA PHE A 7 12.58 -10.46 14.64
C PHE A 7 11.70 -10.54 13.38
N PHE A 8 10.59 -9.80 13.35
CA PHE A 8 9.71 -9.73 12.18
C PHE A 8 10.46 -9.25 10.94
N TRP A 9 11.27 -8.20 11.09
CA TRP A 9 12.10 -7.69 10.01
C TRP A 9 13.10 -8.74 9.49
N LYS A 10 13.78 -9.45 10.40
CA LYS A 10 14.67 -10.56 10.01
C LYS A 10 13.95 -11.68 9.28
N VAL A 11 12.73 -12.03 9.69
CA VAL A 11 11.91 -13.06 9.02
C VAL A 11 11.53 -12.59 7.61
N ILE A 12 11.06 -11.36 7.47
CA ILE A 12 10.72 -10.76 6.17
C ILE A 12 11.94 -10.72 5.25
N GLU A 13 13.09 -10.24 5.75
CA GLU A 13 14.32 -10.16 4.97
C GLU A 13 14.81 -11.55 4.53
N LYS A 14 14.72 -12.55 5.42
CA LYS A 14 15.05 -13.94 5.12
C LYS A 14 14.12 -14.54 4.07
N CYS A 15 12.82 -14.23 4.12
CA CYS A 15 11.85 -14.65 3.10
C CYS A 15 12.15 -14.00 1.75
N ILE A 16 12.40 -12.69 1.71
CA ILE A 16 12.76 -11.96 0.49
C ILE A 16 14.03 -12.56 -0.13
N ARG A 17 15.08 -12.75 0.67
CA ARG A 17 16.33 -13.37 0.22
C ARG A 17 16.10 -14.81 -0.27
N SER A 18 15.26 -15.60 0.40
CA SER A 18 14.94 -16.96 -0.05
C SER A 18 14.23 -16.97 -1.39
N ILE A 19 13.20 -16.13 -1.56
CA ILE A 19 12.45 -16.01 -2.82
C ILE A 19 13.38 -15.58 -3.96
N LEU A 20 14.26 -14.61 -3.71
CA LEU A 20 15.23 -14.14 -4.70
C LEU A 20 16.26 -15.22 -5.07
N THR A 21 16.72 -16.00 -4.10
CA THR A 21 17.67 -17.11 -4.34
C THR A 21 17.01 -18.23 -5.16
N VAL A 22 15.74 -18.54 -4.86
CA VAL A 22 14.95 -19.53 -5.60
C VAL A 22 14.66 -19.04 -7.02
N LEU A 23 14.26 -17.77 -7.18
CA LEU A 23 14.03 -17.17 -8.49
C LEU A 23 15.32 -17.12 -9.32
N GLY A 24 16.46 -16.74 -8.73
CA GLY A 24 17.75 -16.74 -9.43
C GLY A 24 18.20 -18.12 -9.90
N ARG A 25 17.82 -19.19 -9.18
CA ARG A 25 18.01 -20.58 -9.65
C ARG A 25 17.07 -20.95 -10.79
N ILE A 26 15.85 -20.44 -10.81
CA ILE A 26 14.84 -20.75 -11.83
C ILE A 26 15.10 -19.99 -13.13
N THR A 27 15.55 -18.73 -13.06
CA THR A 27 15.74 -17.86 -14.24
C THR A 27 17.18 -17.81 -14.74
N HIS A 28 18.14 -18.47 -14.08
CA HIS A 28 19.57 -18.47 -14.43
C HIS A 28 20.16 -17.06 -14.63
N LYS A 29 19.53 -16.05 -14.01
CA LYS A 29 19.83 -14.63 -14.19
C LYS A 29 19.95 -14.02 -12.80
N GLU A 30 21.11 -13.45 -12.50
CA GLU A 30 21.33 -12.78 -11.21
C GLU A 30 20.36 -11.60 -11.08
N CYS A 31 19.48 -11.64 -10.08
CA CYS A 31 18.60 -10.51 -9.77
C CYS A 31 19.47 -9.30 -9.45
N THR A 32 19.34 -8.24 -10.25
CA THR A 32 20.09 -6.99 -10.02
C THR A 32 19.70 -6.40 -8.67
N GLU A 33 20.65 -5.78 -7.94
CA GLU A 33 20.37 -5.11 -6.66
C GLU A 33 19.18 -4.14 -6.72
N SER A 34 18.95 -3.50 -7.87
CA SER A 34 17.80 -2.62 -8.10
C SER A 34 16.44 -3.34 -7.99
N GLN A 35 16.34 -4.57 -8.50
CA GLN A 35 15.11 -5.37 -8.44
C GLN A 35 14.83 -5.84 -7.00
N VAL A 36 15.87 -6.26 -6.28
CA VAL A 36 15.79 -6.63 -4.86
C VAL A 36 15.28 -5.46 -4.02
N LYS A 37 15.82 -4.26 -4.23
CA LYS A 37 15.37 -3.03 -3.57
C LYS A 37 13.89 -2.74 -3.87
N GLY A 38 13.47 -2.88 -5.12
CA GLY A 38 12.06 -2.71 -5.51
C GLY A 38 11.11 -3.66 -4.79
N ILE A 39 11.48 -4.93 -4.65
CA ILE A 39 10.69 -5.94 -3.92
C ILE A 39 10.63 -5.61 -2.43
N VAL A 40 11.75 -5.22 -1.81
CA VAL A 40 11.77 -4.81 -0.41
C VAL A 40 10.84 -3.61 -0.17
N GLN A 41 10.86 -2.62 -1.07
CA GLN A 41 9.95 -1.48 -1.00
C GLN A 41 8.48 -1.89 -1.14
N PHE A 42 8.16 -2.80 -2.06
CA PHE A 42 6.80 -3.30 -2.23
C PHE A 42 6.30 -4.03 -0.98
N VAL A 43 7.16 -4.83 -0.34
CA VAL A 43 6.81 -5.50 0.92
C VAL A 43 6.61 -4.49 2.05
N LYS A 44 7.51 -3.52 2.21
CA LYS A 44 7.34 -2.44 3.19
C LYS A 44 6.03 -1.66 2.94
N PHE A 45 5.71 -1.35 1.67
CA PHE A 45 4.47 -0.68 1.28
C PHE A 45 3.24 -1.52 1.62
N SER A 46 3.30 -2.84 1.38
CA SER A 46 2.21 -3.76 1.71
C SER A 46 1.97 -3.82 3.23
N ILE A 47 3.03 -3.83 4.03
CA ILE A 47 2.94 -3.77 5.50
C ILE A 47 2.26 -2.47 5.95
N VAL A 48 2.64 -1.33 5.37
CA VAL A 48 1.98 -0.04 5.64
C VAL A 48 0.50 -0.12 5.24
N GLY A 49 0.17 -0.75 4.11
CA GLY A 49 -1.20 -1.01 3.68
C GLY A 49 -2.02 -1.79 4.72
N VAL A 50 -1.47 -2.85 5.30
CA VAL A 50 -2.14 -3.63 6.37
C VAL A 50 -2.34 -2.77 7.62
N VAL A 51 -1.34 -1.99 8.02
CA VAL A 51 -1.46 -1.06 9.16
C VAL A 51 -2.58 -0.04 8.91
N ASN A 52 -2.66 0.52 7.70
CA ASN A 52 -3.73 1.44 7.34
C ASN A 52 -5.11 0.79 7.33
N MET A 53 -5.23 -0.46 6.89
CA MET A 53 -6.49 -1.20 6.93
C MET A 53 -6.97 -1.37 8.38
N ILE A 54 -6.08 -1.76 9.29
CA ILE A 54 -6.41 -1.88 10.72
C ILE A 54 -6.82 -0.51 11.28
N LEU A 55 -6.08 0.55 10.94
CA LEU A 55 -6.39 1.90 11.41
C LEU A 55 -7.75 2.41 10.87
N LEU A 56 -8.05 2.13 9.60
CA LEU A 56 -9.33 2.45 8.96
C LEU A 56 -10.49 1.83 9.76
N LEU A 57 -10.39 0.52 10.04
CA LEU A 57 -11.41 -0.22 10.80
C LEU A 57 -11.55 0.33 12.22
N ALA A 58 -10.43 0.61 12.90
CA ALA A 58 -10.44 1.18 14.25
C ALA A 58 -11.18 2.53 14.30
N ILE A 59 -10.92 3.42 13.35
CA ILE A 59 -11.59 4.74 13.28
C ILE A 59 -13.09 4.55 12.99
N GLN A 60 -13.44 3.68 12.04
CA GLN A 60 -14.84 3.39 11.72
C GLN A 60 -15.61 2.85 12.93
N TRP A 61 -15.05 1.88 13.65
CA TRP A 61 -15.69 1.32 14.85
C TRP A 61 -15.80 2.33 15.98
N ALA A 62 -14.79 3.18 16.18
CA ALA A 62 -14.84 4.25 17.16
C ALA A 62 -15.97 5.26 16.85
N PHE A 63 -16.14 5.65 15.59
CA PHE A 63 -17.22 6.55 15.17
C PHE A 63 -18.60 5.89 15.28
N LEU A 64 -18.71 4.61 14.93
CA LEU A 64 -19.95 3.85 15.07
C LEU A 64 -20.36 3.72 16.54
N ALA A 65 -19.42 3.45 17.44
CA ALA A 65 -19.66 3.40 18.90
C ALA A 65 -20.09 4.76 19.48
N GLY A 66 -19.64 5.86 18.87
CA GLY A 66 -20.06 7.22 19.23
C GLY A 66 -21.43 7.63 18.71
N GLY A 67 -22.13 6.77 17.96
CA GLY A 67 -23.46 7.06 17.40
C GLY A 67 -23.46 8.08 16.25
N PHE A 68 -22.28 8.38 15.68
CA PHE A 68 -22.17 9.28 14.54
C PHE A 68 -22.62 8.61 13.24
N TYR A 69 -23.06 9.43 12.28
CA TYR A 69 -23.44 8.95 10.95
C TYR A 69 -22.26 8.27 10.24
N TYR A 70 -22.47 7.06 9.73
CA TYR A 70 -21.38 6.19 9.24
C TYR A 70 -20.56 6.81 8.11
N GLN A 71 -21.15 7.64 7.23
CA GLN A 71 -20.38 8.32 6.18
C GLN A 71 -19.36 9.30 6.75
N ILE A 72 -19.64 9.95 7.88
CA ILE A 72 -18.68 10.88 8.51
C ILE A 72 -17.47 10.09 9.02
N GLY A 73 -17.70 8.96 9.68
CA GLY A 73 -16.65 8.05 10.10
C GLY A 73 -15.79 7.56 8.93
N ASN A 74 -16.41 7.19 7.81
CA ASN A 74 -15.69 6.79 6.60
C ASN A 74 -14.85 7.92 5.99
N ALA A 75 -15.39 9.14 5.91
CA ALA A 75 -14.66 10.29 5.38
C ALA A 75 -13.45 10.65 6.24
N VAL A 76 -13.63 10.69 7.57
CA VAL A 76 -12.54 10.96 8.52
C VAL A 76 -11.49 9.84 8.48
N ALA A 77 -11.93 8.58 8.49
CA ALA A 77 -11.03 7.44 8.41
C ALA A 77 -10.20 7.47 7.12
N PHE A 78 -10.80 7.80 5.98
CA PHE A 78 -10.08 7.95 4.72
C PHE A 78 -9.00 9.04 4.79
N VAL A 79 -9.34 10.25 5.24
CA VAL A 79 -8.39 11.36 5.36
C VAL A 79 -7.23 11.00 6.30
N VAL A 80 -7.53 10.49 7.49
CA VAL A 80 -6.50 10.14 8.48
C VAL A 80 -5.61 9.01 7.97
N THR A 81 -6.18 7.95 7.38
CA THR A 81 -5.40 6.82 6.89
C THR A 81 -4.55 7.16 5.68
N VAL A 82 -5.03 8.01 4.75
CA VAL A 82 -4.20 8.51 3.64
C VAL A 82 -3.04 9.34 4.16
N PHE A 83 -3.27 10.18 5.18
CA PHE A 83 -2.19 10.95 5.81
C PHE A 83 -1.16 10.05 6.50
N VAL A 84 -1.60 9.07 7.29
CA VAL A 84 -0.71 8.09 7.94
C VAL A 84 0.05 7.26 6.90
N SER A 85 -0.61 6.86 5.81
CA SER A 85 0.01 6.20 4.66
C SER A 85 1.14 7.06 4.09
N TYR A 86 0.90 8.35 3.89
CA TYR A 86 1.90 9.28 3.36
C TYR A 86 3.13 9.34 4.29
N LEU A 87 2.92 9.46 5.60
CA LEU A 87 4.01 9.53 6.57
C LEU A 87 4.82 8.24 6.62
N LEU A 88 4.13 7.09 6.75
CA LEU A 88 4.77 5.79 6.85
C LEU A 88 5.46 5.41 5.54
N ASN A 89 4.83 5.64 4.39
CA ASN A 89 5.48 5.36 3.11
C ASN A 89 6.69 6.27 2.89
N GLY A 90 6.59 7.56 3.22
CA GLY A 90 7.71 8.49 3.11
C GLY A 90 8.89 8.12 4.02
N TYR A 91 8.62 7.77 5.28
CA TYR A 91 9.66 7.48 6.28
C TYR A 91 10.19 6.04 6.20
N PHE A 92 9.30 5.05 6.13
CA PHE A 92 9.64 3.64 6.26
C PHE A 92 9.94 2.97 4.92
N VAL A 93 9.17 3.28 3.86
CA VAL A 93 9.27 2.63 2.54
C VAL A 93 10.33 3.30 1.67
N PHE A 94 10.29 4.63 1.55
CA PHE A 94 11.13 5.40 0.62
C PHE A 94 12.25 6.20 1.30
N GLY A 95 12.32 6.22 2.63
CA GLY A 95 13.26 7.06 3.40
C GLY A 95 14.74 6.72 3.25
N GLU A 96 15.08 5.53 2.75
CA GLU A 96 16.48 5.09 2.56
C GLU A 96 17.08 5.54 1.21
N GLU A 97 16.28 5.88 0.20
CA GLU A 97 16.79 6.08 -1.16
C GLU A 97 17.35 7.47 -1.42
N GLU A 98 16.80 8.52 -0.82
CA GLU A 98 17.20 9.88 -1.14
C GLU A 98 17.03 10.75 0.11
N GLY A 99 18.01 11.59 0.44
CA GLY A 99 17.95 12.65 1.47
C GLY A 99 16.89 13.72 1.19
N LYS A 100 15.67 13.28 0.88
CA LYS A 100 14.49 14.04 0.55
C LYS A 100 13.91 14.62 1.83
N LYS A 101 13.50 15.88 1.76
CA LYS A 101 12.67 16.51 2.78
C LYS A 101 11.46 15.60 3.03
N LEU A 102 11.37 15.08 4.25
CA LEU A 102 10.32 14.15 4.71
C LEU A 102 8.90 14.71 4.54
N PHE A 103 8.78 16.02 4.35
CA PHE A 103 7.52 16.72 4.16
C PHE A 103 7.57 17.64 2.93
N SER A 104 6.76 17.32 1.93
CA SER A 104 6.46 18.22 0.82
C SER A 104 4.95 18.22 0.62
N LEU A 105 4.32 19.39 0.76
CA LEU A 105 2.89 19.55 0.49
C LEU A 105 2.52 19.12 -0.93
N LYS A 106 3.45 19.26 -1.89
CA LYS A 106 3.26 18.76 -3.26
C LYS A 106 3.15 17.23 -3.29
N SER A 107 4.02 16.52 -2.56
CA SER A 107 3.98 15.06 -2.47
C SER A 107 2.74 14.58 -1.72
N LEU A 108 2.35 15.27 -0.65
CA LEU A 108 1.09 14.98 0.06
C LEU A 108 -0.12 15.08 -0.87
N CYS A 109 -0.23 16.18 -1.62
CA CYS A 109 -1.33 16.38 -2.58
C CYS A 109 -1.34 15.30 -3.67
N LYS A 110 -0.17 14.93 -4.22
CA LYS A 110 -0.07 13.82 -5.19
C LYS A 110 -0.49 12.48 -4.59
N VAL A 111 -0.14 12.19 -3.32
CA VAL A 111 -0.59 10.96 -2.64
C VAL A 111 -2.10 10.96 -2.48
N TYR A 112 -2.69 12.05 -1.98
CA TYR A 112 -4.15 12.16 -1.90
C TYR A 112 -4.82 11.98 -3.26
N LEU A 113 -4.30 12.60 -4.31
CA LEU A 113 -4.84 12.44 -5.66
C LEU A 113 -4.71 11.00 -6.13
N SER A 114 -3.56 10.35 -5.92
CA SER A 114 -3.33 8.95 -6.29
C SER A 114 -4.34 8.03 -5.61
N TYR A 115 -4.48 8.12 -4.28
CA TYR A 115 -5.38 7.25 -3.52
C TYR A 115 -6.86 7.52 -3.81
N SER A 116 -7.24 8.77 -4.04
CA SER A 116 -8.61 9.11 -4.45
C SER A 116 -8.92 8.62 -5.87
N VAL A 117 -8.00 8.79 -6.82
CA VAL A 117 -8.20 8.34 -8.20
C VAL A 117 -8.23 6.82 -8.28
N THR A 118 -7.31 6.12 -7.61
CA THR A 118 -7.33 4.66 -7.61
C THR A 118 -8.51 4.10 -6.82
N GLY A 119 -8.85 4.72 -5.68
CA GLY A 119 -9.98 4.32 -4.86
C GLY A 119 -11.34 4.52 -5.53
N LEU A 120 -11.54 5.63 -6.25
CA LEU A 120 -12.83 5.95 -6.87
C LEU A 120 -12.92 5.48 -8.32
N PHE A 121 -11.95 5.83 -9.17
CA PHE A 121 -12.05 5.55 -10.60
C PHE A 121 -11.56 4.13 -10.93
N LEU A 122 -10.31 3.82 -10.56
CA LEU A 122 -9.70 2.55 -10.93
C LEU A 122 -10.46 1.37 -10.31
N THR A 123 -10.78 1.45 -9.02
CA THR A 123 -11.54 0.40 -8.33
C THR A 123 -12.91 0.19 -8.98
N SER A 124 -13.65 1.26 -9.29
CA SER A 124 -14.97 1.15 -9.94
C SER A 124 -14.89 0.53 -11.33
N VAL A 125 -13.92 0.94 -12.16
CA VAL A 125 -13.71 0.36 -13.50
C VAL A 125 -13.37 -1.12 -13.39
N LEU A 126 -12.46 -1.51 -12.48
CA LEU A 126 -12.14 -2.92 -12.29
C LEU A 126 -13.34 -3.73 -11.78
N LEU A 127 -14.13 -3.20 -10.84
CA LEU A 127 -15.33 -3.90 -10.36
C LEU A 127 -16.35 -4.13 -11.48
N TYR A 128 -16.55 -3.14 -12.35
CA TYR A 128 -17.40 -3.30 -13.54
C TYR A 128 -16.87 -4.38 -14.47
N ILE A 129 -15.56 -4.40 -14.74
CA ILE A 129 -14.95 -5.46 -15.57
C ILE A 129 -15.15 -6.85 -14.94
N TRP A 130 -14.95 -6.97 -13.63
CA TRP A 130 -15.08 -8.26 -12.95
C TRP A 130 -16.53 -8.75 -12.86
N ASN A 131 -17.45 -7.87 -12.48
CA ASN A 131 -18.83 -8.25 -12.24
C ASN A 131 -19.63 -8.36 -13.55
N ASP A 132 -19.54 -7.35 -14.42
CA ASP A 132 -20.41 -7.23 -15.59
C ASP A 132 -19.84 -7.90 -16.84
N ILE A 133 -18.51 -7.88 -17.03
CA ILE A 133 -17.88 -8.47 -18.22
C ILE A 133 -17.44 -9.92 -17.95
N ALA A 134 -16.74 -10.15 -16.84
CA ALA A 134 -16.21 -11.47 -16.49
C ALA A 134 -17.20 -12.36 -15.72
N GLY A 135 -18.34 -11.81 -15.25
CA GLY A 135 -19.36 -12.56 -14.52
C GLY A 135 -18.89 -13.09 -13.16
N ILE A 136 -17.86 -12.49 -12.57
CA ILE A 136 -17.30 -12.90 -11.28
C ILE A 136 -18.27 -12.50 -10.17
N ASN A 137 -18.38 -13.35 -9.14
CA ASN A 137 -19.23 -13.08 -7.98
C ASN A 137 -18.83 -11.75 -7.30
N PRO A 138 -19.77 -10.81 -7.10
CA PRO A 138 -19.52 -9.52 -6.46
C PRO A 138 -18.86 -9.59 -5.07
N ASN A 139 -18.98 -10.72 -4.37
CA ASN A 139 -18.33 -10.94 -3.08
C ASN A 139 -16.80 -11.18 -3.22
N ILE A 140 -16.35 -11.74 -4.33
CA ILE A 140 -14.93 -12.07 -4.59
C ILE A 140 -14.24 -10.94 -5.35
N SER A 141 -14.98 -10.20 -6.17
CA SER A 141 -14.46 -9.11 -6.99
C SER A 141 -13.63 -8.07 -6.23
N PRO A 142 -13.99 -7.61 -5.01
CA PRO A 142 -13.16 -6.70 -4.22
C PRO A 142 -11.80 -7.30 -3.84
N MET A 143 -11.72 -8.61 -3.58
CA MET A 143 -10.46 -9.27 -3.23
C MET A 143 -9.52 -9.32 -4.44
N ILE A 144 -10.06 -9.62 -5.62
CA ILE A 144 -9.31 -9.59 -6.88
C ILE A 144 -8.87 -8.16 -7.17
N ASN A 145 -9.74 -7.18 -6.95
CA ASN A 145 -9.43 -5.76 -7.15
C ASN A 145 -8.25 -5.30 -6.29
N LEU A 146 -8.17 -5.79 -5.04
CA LEU A 146 -7.03 -5.52 -4.15
C LEU A 146 -5.68 -5.95 -4.76
N LEU A 147 -5.66 -7.10 -5.45
CA LEU A 147 -4.45 -7.64 -6.08
C LEU A 147 -3.90 -6.73 -7.18
N PHE A 148 -4.75 -5.94 -7.83
CA PHE A 148 -4.34 -5.00 -8.88
C PHE A 148 -4.13 -3.58 -8.34
N THR A 149 -5.04 -3.11 -7.48
CA THR A 149 -4.98 -1.75 -6.94
C THR A 149 -3.77 -1.53 -6.04
N VAL A 150 -3.34 -2.52 -5.27
CA VAL A 150 -2.16 -2.40 -4.39
C VAL A 150 -0.86 -2.21 -5.18
N PRO A 151 -0.52 -3.06 -6.18
CA PRO A 151 0.63 -2.82 -7.06
C PRO A 151 0.55 -1.50 -7.82
N ILE A 152 -0.62 -1.13 -8.35
CA ILE A 152 -0.78 0.13 -9.09
C ILE A 152 -0.56 1.33 -8.15
N ASN A 153 -1.10 1.28 -6.93
CA ASN A 153 -0.85 2.30 -5.91
C ASN A 153 0.63 2.36 -5.53
N PHE A 154 1.33 1.23 -5.42
CA PHE A 154 2.76 1.23 -5.17
C PHE A 154 3.54 1.93 -6.30
N VAL A 155 3.24 1.60 -7.56
CA VAL A 155 3.88 2.19 -8.74
C VAL A 155 3.61 3.70 -8.80
N LEU A 156 2.37 4.14 -8.60
CA LEU A 156 2.01 5.56 -8.59
C LEU A 156 2.74 6.31 -7.47
N ASN A 157 2.77 5.75 -6.26
CA ASN A 157 3.49 6.38 -5.16
C ASN A 157 4.98 6.47 -5.47
N LYS A 158 5.61 5.36 -5.88
CA LYS A 158 7.04 5.28 -6.18
C LYS A 158 7.46 6.22 -7.32
N PHE A 159 6.76 6.18 -8.45
CA PHE A 159 7.18 6.86 -9.68
C PHE A 159 6.57 8.24 -9.89
N TRP A 160 5.51 8.61 -9.17
CA TRP A 160 4.84 9.90 -9.37
C TRP A 160 4.75 10.74 -8.10
N ALA A 161 4.30 10.16 -6.98
CA ALA A 161 4.12 10.92 -5.74
C ALA A 161 5.45 11.30 -5.07
N TYR A 162 6.41 10.37 -5.08
CA TYR A 162 7.73 10.57 -4.48
C TYR A 162 8.83 10.91 -5.49
N LYS A 163 8.56 10.94 -6.79
CA LYS A 163 9.52 11.39 -7.81
C LYS A 163 9.58 12.94 -7.82
N LYS A 164 10.82 13.48 -7.87
CA LYS A 164 11.08 14.94 -7.98
C LYS A 164 10.43 15.51 -9.23
#